data_AF-A0A7S3MGU2-F1
#
_entry.id   AF-A0A7S3MGU2-F1
#
_cell.length_a   1.000
_cell.length_b   1.000
_cell.length_c   1.000
_cell.angle_alpha   90.00
_cell.angle_beta   90.00
_cell.angle_gamma   90.00
#
_symmetry.space_group_name_H-M   'P 1'
#
loop_
_entity.id
_entity.type
_entity.pdbx_description
1 polymer ?
#
loop_
_entity_poly.entity_id
_entity_poly.type
_entity_poly.pdbx_seq_one_letter_code
_entity_poly.pdbx_strand_id
1 'polypeptide(L)'
;KSFVPLLGLILSIAGLGAAEKVSRIPVEWKRQIDKFDAFYSENDDGEINSEGYPGIYMPLMGNGYFSHSKGVRSDSYFIAGVYNNETTSPSIRARIPATFAVQVENSETTGTLLDIRNGTYYRRGNLVSYPGSWYELRWYAHMQRRNIYVMELQVFNAGKQAVQL
;
A
#
# COMPACT_ATOMS: atom_id res chain seq x y z
N LYS A 1 -42.28 22.92 -52.05
CA LYS A 1 -42.95 22.40 -50.83
C LYS A 1 -42.82 20.87 -50.84
N SER A 2 -42.40 20.28 -49.70
CA SER A 2 -42.23 18.83 -49.38
C SER A 2 -40.85 18.23 -49.78
N PHE A 3 -39.86 18.00 -48.87
CA PHE A 3 -39.65 16.91 -47.87
C PHE A 3 -39.48 15.52 -48.52
N VAL A 4 -38.43 14.68 -48.32
CA VAL A 4 -37.74 14.12 -47.11
C VAL A 4 -36.34 13.51 -47.53
N PRO A 5 -35.50 12.87 -46.67
CA PRO A 5 -34.46 13.39 -45.76
C PRO A 5 -33.00 13.03 -46.16
N LEU A 6 -32.04 13.80 -45.62
CA LEU A 6 -30.63 13.38 -45.52
C LEU A 6 -30.47 12.50 -44.26
N LEU A 7 -30.03 11.26 -44.44
CA LEU A 7 -29.78 10.28 -43.39
C LEU A 7 -28.81 10.84 -42.33
N GLY A 8 -29.24 10.80 -41.06
CA GLY A 8 -28.44 11.23 -39.91
C GLY A 8 -27.24 10.33 -39.68
N LEU A 9 -26.06 10.94 -39.61
CA LEU A 9 -24.91 10.35 -38.94
C LEU A 9 -24.95 10.82 -37.48
N ILE A 10 -25.49 9.98 -36.60
CA ILE A 10 -25.30 10.15 -35.16
C ILE A 10 -23.85 9.75 -34.88
N LEU A 11 -22.95 10.72 -34.83
CA LEU A 11 -21.67 10.55 -34.17
C LEU A 11 -21.96 10.62 -32.67
N SER A 12 -22.10 9.47 -32.02
CA SER A 12 -22.06 9.38 -30.57
C SER A 12 -20.66 9.77 -30.10
N ILE A 13 -20.50 11.04 -29.73
CA ILE A 13 -19.36 11.49 -28.94
C ILE A 13 -19.56 10.86 -27.55
N ALA A 14 -19.01 9.66 -27.38
CA ALA A 14 -18.77 9.05 -26.08
C ALA A 14 -17.70 9.87 -25.37
N GLY A 15 -18.10 10.98 -24.78
CA GLY A 15 -17.27 11.81 -23.93
C GLY A 15 -18.01 12.11 -22.65
N LEU A 16 -17.81 11.31 -21.61
CA LEU A 16 -18.01 11.72 -20.23
C LEU A 16 -17.29 10.76 -19.28
N GLY A 17 -16.10 11.18 -18.84
CA GLY A 17 -15.66 10.95 -17.48
C GLY A 17 -14.85 9.69 -17.17
N ALA A 18 -13.80 9.38 -17.94
CA ALA A 18 -12.61 8.85 -17.28
C ALA A 18 -11.81 10.07 -16.84
N ALA A 19 -11.97 10.49 -15.57
CA ALA A 19 -10.95 11.33 -14.97
C ALA A 19 -9.66 10.51 -15.08
N GLU A 20 -8.78 10.90 -16.00
CA GLU A 20 -7.46 10.31 -16.11
C GLU A 20 -6.86 10.41 -14.71
N LYS A 21 -6.61 9.26 -14.07
CA LYS A 21 -5.97 9.22 -12.76
C LYS A 21 -4.55 9.71 -13.03
N VAL A 22 -4.35 11.03 -12.99
CA VAL A 22 -3.04 11.63 -13.16
C VAL A 22 -2.27 11.22 -11.93
N SER A 23 -1.60 10.08 -12.01
CA SER A 23 -0.66 9.67 -11.00
C SER A 23 0.42 10.74 -10.95
N ARG A 24 0.45 11.42 -9.82
CA ARG A 24 1.57 12.28 -9.47
C ARG A 24 2.36 11.53 -8.42
N ILE A 25 3.39 10.83 -8.88
CA ILE A 25 4.48 10.35 -8.02
C ILE A 25 4.91 11.53 -7.13
N PRO A 26 4.89 11.40 -5.80
CA PRO A 26 5.40 12.44 -4.91
C PRO A 26 6.83 12.85 -5.28
N VAL A 27 7.15 14.14 -5.23
CA VAL A 27 8.46 14.66 -5.67
C VAL A 27 9.60 14.03 -4.86
N GLU A 28 9.37 13.79 -3.58
CA GLU A 28 10.24 13.08 -2.65
C GLU A 28 10.51 11.64 -3.08
N TRP A 29 9.51 10.93 -3.61
CA TRP A 29 9.64 9.55 -4.09
C TRP A 29 10.33 9.51 -5.44
N LYS A 30 10.07 10.49 -6.32
CA LYS A 30 10.77 10.61 -7.61
C LYS A 30 12.28 10.63 -7.42
N ARG A 31 12.77 11.40 -6.44
CA ARG A 31 14.19 11.40 -6.10
C ARG A 31 14.69 10.04 -5.62
N GLN A 32 13.88 9.26 -4.90
CA GLN A 32 14.26 7.93 -4.44
C GLN A 32 14.28 6.93 -5.60
N ILE A 33 13.29 6.96 -6.47
CA ILE A 33 13.21 6.15 -7.70
C ILE A 33 14.39 6.45 -8.62
N ASP A 34 14.73 7.73 -8.81
CA ASP A 34 15.82 8.13 -9.70
C ASP A 34 17.22 7.82 -9.12
N LYS A 35 17.37 7.74 -7.79
CA LYS A 35 18.67 7.57 -7.11
C LYS A 35 18.93 6.15 -6.61
N PHE A 36 17.89 5.35 -6.41
CA PHE A 36 17.98 4.04 -5.75
C PHE A 36 17.28 2.98 -6.57
N ASP A 37 17.64 1.72 -6.31
CA ASP A 37 16.90 0.56 -6.79
C ASP A 37 15.57 0.50 -6.03
N ALA A 38 14.58 1.29 -6.45
CA ALA A 38 13.27 1.35 -5.82
C ALA A 38 12.17 0.90 -6.80
N PHE A 39 11.20 0.14 -6.29
CA PHE A 39 10.03 -0.31 -7.04
C PHE A 39 8.82 0.51 -6.63
N TYR A 40 8.23 1.20 -7.60
CA TYR A 40 7.03 2.03 -7.41
C TYR A 40 5.81 1.37 -8.03
N SER A 41 4.65 1.49 -7.38
CA SER A 41 3.37 1.08 -7.93
C SER A 41 2.24 2.01 -7.51
N GLU A 42 1.38 2.36 -8.47
CA GLU A 42 0.11 3.08 -8.28
C GLU A 42 -1.06 2.13 -7.98
N ASN A 43 -0.86 0.84 -8.25
CA ASN A 43 -1.90 -0.17 -8.29
C ASN A 43 -1.90 -1.04 -7.02
N ASP A 44 -1.65 -0.44 -5.86
CA ASP A 44 -1.91 -1.12 -4.58
C ASP A 44 -3.38 -0.87 -4.20
N ASP A 45 -4.24 -1.79 -4.63
CA ASP A 45 -5.65 -1.84 -4.26
C ASP A 45 -5.87 -2.02 -2.75
N GLY A 46 -4.82 -2.42 -2.01
CA GLY A 46 -4.91 -2.69 -0.57
C GLY A 46 -5.80 -3.86 -0.22
N GLU A 47 -6.27 -4.59 -1.23
CA GLU A 47 -7.16 -5.71 -1.05
C GLU A 47 -6.33 -6.95 -0.73
N ILE A 48 -6.67 -7.60 0.37
CA ILE A 48 -6.16 -8.92 0.66
C ILE A 48 -7.02 -9.89 -0.14
N ASN A 49 -6.41 -10.70 -1.01
CA ASN A 49 -7.11 -11.68 -1.81
C ASN A 49 -7.82 -12.73 -0.94
N SER A 50 -8.67 -13.56 -1.53
CA SER A 50 -9.43 -14.60 -0.83
C SER A 50 -8.57 -15.64 -0.08
N GLU A 51 -7.28 -15.71 -0.37
CA GLU A 51 -6.31 -16.59 0.28
C GLU A 51 -5.60 -15.91 1.47
N GLY A 52 -5.95 -14.65 1.75
CA GLY A 52 -5.35 -13.84 2.80
C GLY A 52 -3.99 -13.25 2.39
N TYR A 53 -3.55 -13.41 1.14
CA TYR A 53 -2.34 -12.76 0.65
C TYR A 53 -2.68 -11.33 0.22
N PRO A 54 -1.78 -10.38 0.46
CA PRO A 54 -2.03 -9.03 0.04
C PRO A 54 -2.05 -8.98 -1.50
N GLY A 55 -2.79 -8.00 -2.05
CA GLY A 55 -2.82 -7.68 -3.47
C GLY A 55 -1.41 -7.57 -4.05
N ILE A 56 -1.32 -7.66 -5.38
CA ILE A 56 -0.15 -8.06 -6.21
C ILE A 56 1.17 -7.26 -5.94
N TYR A 57 1.18 -6.28 -5.03
CA TYR A 57 2.30 -5.37 -4.78
C TYR A 57 2.67 -5.09 -3.31
N MET A 58 2.19 -5.84 -2.32
CA MET A 58 2.69 -5.66 -0.94
C MET A 58 3.91 -6.54 -0.64
N PRO A 59 5.08 -5.95 -0.38
CA PRO A 59 6.28 -6.71 -0.11
C PRO A 59 6.27 -7.35 1.28
N LEU A 60 7.01 -8.44 1.40
CA LEU A 60 7.40 -9.02 2.68
C LEU A 60 8.64 -8.29 3.20
N MET A 61 8.51 -7.65 4.35
CA MET A 61 9.63 -7.00 5.02
C MET A 61 10.17 -7.86 6.16
N GLY A 62 11.50 -7.90 6.30
CA GLY A 62 12.17 -8.66 7.34
C GLY A 62 13.67 -8.35 7.42
N ASN A 63 14.31 -8.85 8.47
CA ASN A 63 15.75 -8.65 8.75
C ASN A 63 16.48 -9.97 9.06
N GLY A 64 15.91 -11.10 8.63
CA GLY A 64 16.41 -12.45 8.91
C GLY A 64 16.08 -12.99 10.31
N TYR A 65 15.79 -12.11 11.28
CA TYR A 65 15.24 -12.52 12.58
C TYR A 65 13.70 -12.44 12.58
N PHE A 66 13.15 -11.38 11.99
CA PHE A 66 11.73 -11.11 11.87
C PHE A 66 11.31 -11.13 10.39
N SER A 67 10.10 -11.59 10.11
CA SER A 67 9.43 -11.43 8.82
C SER A 67 7.92 -11.38 8.99
N HIS A 68 7.24 -10.59 8.17
CA HIS A 68 5.80 -10.69 8.01
C HIS A 68 5.40 -12.06 7.49
N SER A 69 4.17 -12.49 7.82
CA SER A 69 3.64 -13.74 7.28
C SER A 69 3.01 -13.57 5.90
N LYS A 70 2.32 -12.43 5.67
CA LYS A 70 1.60 -12.11 4.43
C LYS A 70 1.71 -10.62 4.06
N GLY A 71 2.94 -10.07 4.08
CA GLY A 71 3.22 -8.66 3.76
C GLY A 71 3.06 -7.69 4.94
N VAL A 72 3.39 -6.41 4.72
CA VAL A 72 3.55 -5.39 5.79
C VAL A 72 2.33 -5.12 6.67
N ARG A 73 1.12 -5.44 6.19
CA ARG A 73 -0.15 -5.31 6.95
C ARG A 73 -0.67 -6.65 7.48
N SER A 74 0.16 -7.69 7.44
CA SER A 74 -0.25 -8.99 7.97
C SER A 74 -0.60 -8.89 9.45
N ASP A 75 -1.70 -9.55 9.81
CA ASP A 75 -2.14 -9.81 11.18
C ASP A 75 -1.16 -10.65 12.02
N SER A 76 -0.11 -11.17 11.40
CA SER A 76 0.83 -12.08 12.02
C SER A 76 2.23 -12.00 11.42
N TYR A 77 3.21 -12.32 12.25
CA TYR A 77 4.63 -12.36 11.87
C TYR A 77 5.30 -13.64 12.36
N PHE A 78 6.49 -13.86 11.84
CA PHE A 78 7.38 -14.96 12.19
C PHE A 78 8.65 -14.42 12.84
N ILE A 79 9.14 -15.17 13.83
CA ILE A 79 10.48 -15.00 14.41
C ILE A 79 11.31 -16.24 14.12
N ALA A 80 12.55 -16.03 13.69
CA ALA A 80 13.50 -17.10 13.44
C ALA A 80 13.75 -17.90 14.74
N GLY A 81 13.68 -19.22 14.65
CA GLY A 81 13.90 -20.12 15.78
C GLY A 81 12.66 -20.38 16.66
N VAL A 82 11.50 -19.78 16.37
CA VAL A 82 10.26 -20.01 17.14
C VAL A 82 9.28 -20.88 16.34
N TYR A 83 8.87 -21.99 16.95
CA TYR A 83 7.99 -23.00 16.38
C TYR A 83 6.90 -23.35 17.41
N ASN A 84 5.69 -23.67 16.97
CA ASN A 84 4.57 -23.92 17.90
C ASN A 84 3.63 -25.05 17.46
N ASN A 85 4.13 -26.04 16.72
CA ASN A 85 3.34 -27.21 16.34
C ASN A 85 4.18 -28.48 16.50
N GLU A 86 4.08 -29.09 17.68
CA GLU A 86 4.84 -30.30 18.07
C GLU A 86 4.32 -31.56 17.39
N THR A 87 3.10 -31.52 16.84
CA THR A 87 2.41 -32.69 16.26
C THR A 87 2.66 -32.88 14.76
N THR A 88 3.29 -31.92 14.09
CA THR A 88 3.65 -32.00 12.66
C THR A 88 5.14 -32.17 12.48
N SER A 89 5.57 -33.09 11.60
CA SER A 89 6.96 -33.27 11.19
C SER A 89 7.13 -32.92 9.71
N PRO A 90 7.92 -31.88 9.36
CA PRO A 90 8.66 -31.00 10.26
C PRO A 90 7.74 -30.04 11.03
N SER A 91 8.24 -29.53 12.17
CA SER A 91 7.53 -28.50 12.94
C SER A 91 7.37 -27.22 12.11
N ILE A 92 6.25 -26.52 12.28
CA ILE A 92 5.97 -25.26 11.57
C ILE A 92 6.36 -24.04 12.40
N ARG A 93 6.77 -22.97 11.72
CA ARG A 93 7.10 -21.70 12.37
C ARG A 93 5.90 -21.14 13.12
N ALA A 94 6.14 -20.58 14.30
CA ALA A 94 5.09 -19.98 15.10
C ALA A 94 4.55 -18.70 14.47
N ARG A 95 3.25 -18.67 14.19
CA ARG A 95 2.53 -17.44 13.84
C ARG A 95 2.29 -16.63 15.11
N ILE A 96 2.92 -15.46 15.20
CA ILE A 96 2.77 -14.54 16.34
C ILE A 96 1.86 -13.39 15.90
N PRO A 97 0.82 -13.02 16.68
CA PRO A 97 -0.05 -11.90 16.35
C PRO A 97 0.72 -10.58 16.21
N ALA A 98 0.48 -9.85 15.12
CA ALA A 98 1.11 -8.56 14.85
C ALA A 98 0.39 -7.42 15.59
N THR A 99 1.16 -6.54 16.23
CA THR A 99 0.65 -5.34 16.91
C THR A 99 0.73 -4.07 16.04
N PHE A 100 1.25 -4.20 14.82
CA PHE A 100 1.57 -3.09 13.92
C PHE A 100 0.73 -3.09 12.63
N ALA A 101 -0.32 -3.92 12.57
CA ALA A 101 -1.27 -3.97 11.47
C ALA A 101 -2.23 -2.78 11.55
N VAL A 102 -1.70 -1.58 11.26
CA VAL A 102 -2.49 -0.35 11.22
C VAL A 102 -3.13 -0.21 9.85
N GLN A 103 -4.43 0.10 9.87
CA GLN A 103 -5.23 0.44 8.71
C GLN A 103 -5.70 1.88 8.86
N VAL A 104 -5.64 2.64 7.77
CA VAL A 104 -6.23 3.98 7.72
C VAL A 104 -7.56 3.85 7.01
N GLU A 105 -8.64 4.04 7.75
CA GLU A 105 -9.99 3.93 7.19
C GLU A 105 -10.33 5.16 6.34
N ASN A 106 -11.40 5.04 5.53
CA ASN A 106 -11.92 6.14 4.73
C ASN A 106 -10.83 6.84 3.87
N SER A 107 -9.98 6.02 3.27
CA SER A 107 -8.79 6.46 2.56
C SER A 107 -8.64 5.73 1.23
N GLU A 108 -8.04 6.40 0.25
CA GLU A 108 -7.71 5.82 -1.04
C GLU A 108 -6.20 5.81 -1.20
N THR A 109 -5.61 4.64 -1.42
CA THR A 109 -4.17 4.51 -1.68
C THR A 109 -3.84 5.07 -3.05
N THR A 110 -2.85 5.97 -3.11
CA THR A 110 -2.42 6.65 -4.34
C THR A 110 -1.09 6.14 -4.84
N GLY A 111 -0.30 5.46 -4.00
CA GLY A 111 0.91 4.81 -4.43
C GLY A 111 1.66 4.11 -3.32
N THR A 112 2.63 3.31 -3.75
CA THR A 112 3.54 2.56 -2.90
C THR A 112 4.95 2.61 -3.46
N LEU A 113 5.92 2.46 -2.57
CA LEU A 113 7.33 2.46 -2.92
C LEU A 113 8.08 1.45 -2.04
N LEU A 114 8.78 0.51 -2.65
CA LEU A 114 9.78 -0.32 -1.98
C LEU A 114 11.17 0.23 -2.29
N ASP A 115 11.81 0.82 -1.29
CA ASP A 115 13.23 1.22 -1.33
C ASP A 115 14.09 0.03 -0.90
N ILE A 116 14.73 -0.64 -1.85
CA ILE A 116 15.55 -1.84 -1.59
C ILE A 116 16.82 -1.44 -0.84
N ARG A 117 17.40 -0.28 -1.15
CA ARG A 117 18.69 0.13 -0.60
C ARG A 117 18.59 0.38 0.91
N ASN A 118 17.50 0.99 1.34
CA ASN A 118 17.23 1.23 2.76
C ASN A 118 16.38 0.13 3.40
N GLY A 119 15.88 -0.84 2.63
CA GLY A 119 14.98 -1.88 3.12
C GLY A 119 13.74 -1.27 3.78
N THR A 120 13.12 -0.30 3.11
CA THR A 120 11.97 0.44 3.64
C THR A 120 10.83 0.41 2.64
N TYR A 121 9.61 0.20 3.14
CA TYR A 121 8.40 0.24 2.34
C TYR A 121 7.54 1.44 2.72
N TYR A 122 7.02 2.12 1.72
CA TYR A 122 6.14 3.28 1.85
C TYR A 122 4.79 3.00 1.19
N ARG A 123 3.73 3.49 1.82
CA ARG A 123 2.38 3.55 1.25
C ARG A 123 1.79 4.91 1.51
N ARG A 124 1.27 5.54 0.46
CA ARG A 124 0.64 6.86 0.56
C ARG A 124 -0.79 6.79 0.03
N GLY A 125 -1.65 7.59 0.63
CA GLY A 125 -3.02 7.74 0.15
C GLY A 125 -3.65 9.05 0.55
N ASN A 126 -4.79 9.34 -0.06
CA ASN A 126 -5.63 10.49 0.27
C ASN A 126 -6.68 10.09 1.30
N LEU A 127 -7.09 11.03 2.14
CA LEU A 127 -8.21 10.85 3.05
C LEU A 127 -9.49 11.29 2.35
N VAL A 128 -10.42 10.37 2.08
CA VAL A 128 -11.57 10.59 1.19
C VAL A 128 -12.51 11.66 1.74
N SER A 129 -12.76 11.67 3.06
CA SER A 129 -13.58 12.71 3.69
C SER A 129 -12.86 14.04 3.96
N TYR A 130 -11.56 14.14 3.67
CA TYR A 130 -10.76 15.33 3.98
C TYR A 130 -10.00 15.81 2.73
N PRO A 131 -10.66 16.55 1.81
CA PRO A 131 -10.05 17.00 0.56
C PRO A 131 -8.71 17.72 0.77
N GLY A 132 -7.70 17.34 -0.01
CA GLY A 132 -6.34 17.88 0.08
C GLY A 132 -5.51 17.35 1.25
N SER A 133 -6.03 16.41 2.03
CA SER A 133 -5.32 15.74 3.13
C SER A 133 -4.84 14.35 2.69
N TRP A 134 -3.68 13.95 3.17
CA TRP A 134 -3.05 12.68 2.80
C TRP A 134 -2.39 12.02 4.02
N TYR A 135 -2.17 10.71 3.92
CA TYR A 135 -1.39 9.94 4.87
C TYR A 135 -0.22 9.26 4.16
N GLU A 136 0.85 9.03 4.91
CA GLU A 136 1.95 8.16 4.50
C GLU A 136 2.28 7.21 5.64
N LEU A 137 2.34 5.93 5.31
CA LEU A 137 2.81 4.86 6.17
C LEU A 137 4.21 4.44 5.70
N ARG A 138 5.09 4.23 6.67
CA ARG A 138 6.45 3.74 6.44
C ARG A 138 6.73 2.55 7.34
N TRP A 139 7.28 1.49 6.76
CA TRP A 139 7.66 0.27 7.48
C TRP A 139 9.12 -0.12 7.21
N TYR A 140 9.83 -0.49 8.28
CA TYR A 140 11.14 -1.12 8.16
C TYR A 140 11.44 -2.04 9.35
N ALA A 141 12.17 -3.13 9.08
CA ALA A 141 12.73 -4.00 10.11
C ALA A 141 14.17 -3.57 10.38
N HIS A 142 14.50 -3.24 11.63
CA HIS A 142 15.81 -2.69 11.95
C HIS A 142 16.90 -3.76 11.79
N MET A 143 17.92 -3.51 10.97
CA MET A 143 18.96 -4.51 10.65
C MET A 143 19.93 -4.79 11.81
N GLN A 144 20.32 -3.74 12.55
CA GLN A 144 21.24 -3.89 13.71
C GLN A 144 20.51 -4.35 14.98
N ARG A 145 19.39 -3.70 15.34
CA ARG A 145 18.55 -4.08 16.48
C ARG A 145 17.44 -5.01 16.01
N ARG A 146 17.80 -6.28 15.82
CA ARG A 146 16.96 -7.25 15.08
C ARG A 146 15.56 -7.47 15.66
N ASN A 147 15.37 -7.19 16.94
CA ASN A 147 14.09 -7.27 17.66
C ASN A 147 13.18 -6.03 17.50
N ILE A 148 13.59 -5.04 16.69
CA ILE A 148 12.82 -3.82 16.46
C ILE A 148 12.21 -3.84 15.06
N TYR A 149 10.90 -3.66 15.02
CA TYR A 149 10.13 -3.36 13.83
C TYR A 149 9.47 -1.99 14.01
N VAL A 150 9.51 -1.16 12.97
CA VAL A 150 9.00 0.20 13.03
C VAL A 150 7.94 0.39 11.98
N MET A 151 6.81 0.93 12.42
CA MET A 151 5.76 1.50 11.59
C MET A 151 5.61 2.97 11.99
N GLU A 152 5.68 3.84 11.00
CA GLU A 152 5.45 5.27 11.16
C GLU A 152 4.25 5.68 10.32
N LEU A 153 3.40 6.52 10.90
CA LEU A 153 2.25 7.12 10.25
C LEU A 153 2.43 8.64 10.26
N GLN A 154 2.52 9.22 9.08
CA GLN A 154 2.49 10.66 8.87
C GLN A 154 1.13 11.04 8.29
N VAL A 155 0.53 12.10 8.81
CA VAL A 155 -0.72 12.65 8.29
C VAL A 155 -0.55 14.13 8.02
N PHE A 156 -0.89 14.54 6.82
CA PHE A 156 -1.02 15.93 6.44
C PHE A 156 -2.50 16.28 6.32
N ASN A 157 -2.90 17.35 7.00
CA ASN A 157 -4.28 17.80 7.06
C ASN A 157 -4.37 19.26 6.63
N ALA A 158 -4.88 19.49 5.43
CA ALA A 158 -5.04 20.83 4.88
C ALA A 158 -6.10 21.66 5.62
N GLY A 159 -7.15 21.01 6.13
CA GLY A 159 -8.28 21.67 6.78
C GLY A 159 -8.05 22.06 8.24
N LYS A 160 -6.92 21.66 8.86
CA LYS A 160 -6.60 21.90 10.28
C LYS A 160 -7.70 21.46 11.28
N GLN A 161 -8.56 20.54 10.88
CA GLN A 161 -9.63 19.97 11.69
C GLN A 161 -9.24 18.62 12.29
N ALA A 162 -9.93 18.12 13.32
CA ALA A 162 -9.64 16.77 13.82
C ALA A 162 -9.86 15.72 12.72
N VAL A 163 -8.86 14.88 12.47
CA VAL A 163 -8.92 13.76 11.54
C VAL A 163 -9.10 12.48 12.35
N GLN A 164 -10.13 11.71 12.02
CA GLN A 164 -10.29 10.34 12.53
C GLN A 164 -9.70 9.40 11.48
N LEU A 165 -8.80 8.52 11.91
CA LEU A 165 -8.03 7.59 11.08
C LEU A 165 -8.45 6.15 11.37
#